data_AF-A0A4Q9G7H7-F1
#
_entry.id   AF-A0A4Q9G7H7-F1
#
_cell.length_a   1.000
_cell.length_b   1.000
_cell.length_c   1.000
_cell.angle_alpha   90.00
_cell.angle_beta   90.00
_cell.angle_gamma   90.00
#
_symmetry.space_group_name_H-M   'P 1'
#
loop_
_entity.id
_entity.type
_entity.pdbx_description
1 polymer ?
#
loop_
_entity_poly.entity_id
_entity_poly.type
_entity_poly.pdbx_seq_one_letter_code
_entity_poly.pdbx_strand_id
1 'polypeptide(L)'
;MNDDLIRLPDLVSEYARYYEVDTQEAAHALHELIKELYLEYSVRQGKVALPDHIFWVGRVGSSQRSNRIYKLFFEGLIKYFDDLCDPLPGIDKDLVRSYCESDSSTKDIPVGLIYLSRVALGEWILDAGIEPPDYMLIGNADKGAKGSEGGEKFQAKELGSISLIVNGLINLIKEVDKAHTEQPLDDASGKRADTIKRRALGLRSVRKNFDPCLAILSLAEAAEVEMPKSHKTLRKFMKGHFQGDEG
;
A
#
# COMPACT_ATOMS: atom_id res chain seq x y z
N MET A 1 -6.84 7.11 -29.26
CA MET A 1 -6.94 7.71 -27.92
C MET A 1 -6.02 6.85 -27.06
N ASN A 2 -5.06 7.45 -26.34
CA ASN A 2 -4.04 6.66 -25.63
C ASN A 2 -4.67 6.17 -24.32
N ASP A 3 -5.08 4.90 -24.28
CA ASP A 3 -5.91 4.35 -23.19
C ASP A 3 -5.19 4.25 -21.83
N ASP A 4 -3.90 4.60 -21.79
CA ASP A 4 -3.12 4.71 -20.54
C ASP A 4 -3.26 6.08 -19.87
N LEU A 5 -4.00 6.99 -20.49
CA LEU A 5 -4.17 8.36 -20.03
C LEU A 5 -5.45 8.48 -19.22
N ILE A 6 -5.31 8.77 -17.93
CA ILE A 6 -6.44 8.93 -17.00
C ILE A 6 -6.32 10.28 -16.26
N ARG A 7 -7.43 10.77 -15.71
CA ARG A 7 -7.39 11.93 -14.79
C ARG A 7 -7.09 11.46 -13.37
N LEU A 8 -6.65 12.40 -12.54
CA LEU A 8 -6.37 12.12 -11.14
C LEU A 8 -7.57 11.50 -10.38
N PRO A 9 -8.83 11.96 -10.55
CA PRO A 9 -9.99 11.31 -9.92
C PRO A 9 -10.31 9.92 -10.49
N ASP A 10 -10.00 9.70 -11.77
CA ASP A 10 -10.23 8.41 -12.43
C ASP A 10 -9.30 7.34 -11.83
N LEU A 11 -8.10 7.72 -11.36
CA LEU A 11 -7.17 6.82 -10.69
C LEU A 11 -7.79 6.15 -9.45
N VAL A 12 -8.49 6.93 -8.61
CA VAL A 12 -9.20 6.42 -7.43
C VAL A 12 -10.32 5.47 -7.85
N SER A 13 -11.09 5.88 -8.87
CA SER A 13 -12.23 5.10 -9.36
C SER A 13 -11.80 3.78 -10.01
N GLU A 14 -10.68 3.78 -10.74
CA GLU A 14 -10.11 2.55 -11.32
C GLU A 14 -9.58 1.61 -10.25
N TYR A 15 -8.91 2.14 -9.22
CA TYR A 15 -8.43 1.34 -8.09
C TYR A 15 -9.61 0.68 -7.37
N ALA A 16 -10.62 1.47 -7.00
CA ALA A 16 -11.83 1.00 -6.33
C ALA A 16 -12.52 -0.12 -7.13
N ARG A 17 -12.68 0.09 -8.46
CA ARG A 17 -13.28 -0.91 -9.35
C ARG A 17 -12.44 -2.18 -9.47
N TYR A 18 -11.12 -2.07 -9.55
CA TYR A 18 -10.25 -3.23 -9.77
C TYR A 18 -10.18 -4.13 -8.53
N TYR A 19 -10.11 -3.54 -7.34
CA TYR A 19 -10.01 -4.28 -6.08
C TYR A 19 -11.35 -4.49 -5.37
N GLU A 20 -12.46 -4.04 -5.97
CA GLU A 20 -13.82 -4.15 -5.40
C GLU A 20 -13.94 -3.52 -4.00
N VAL A 21 -13.23 -2.41 -3.78
CA VAL A 21 -13.23 -1.63 -2.53
C VAL A 21 -14.02 -0.33 -2.70
N ASP A 22 -14.38 0.32 -1.61
CA ASP A 22 -15.01 1.64 -1.68
C ASP A 22 -13.99 2.75 -2.03
N THR A 23 -14.52 3.94 -2.34
CA THR A 23 -13.69 5.10 -2.72
C THR A 23 -12.75 5.55 -1.60
N GLN A 24 -13.15 5.37 -0.33
CA GLN A 24 -12.38 5.82 0.83
C GLN A 24 -11.18 4.90 1.06
N GLU A 25 -11.39 3.59 0.99
CA GLU A 25 -10.33 2.58 1.03
C GLU A 25 -9.38 2.72 -0.16
N ALA A 26 -9.90 2.97 -1.37
CA ALA A 26 -9.08 3.23 -2.55
C ALA A 26 -8.22 4.49 -2.40
N ALA A 27 -8.80 5.59 -1.90
CA ALA A 27 -8.07 6.81 -1.62
C ALA A 27 -6.97 6.59 -0.58
N HIS A 28 -7.23 5.80 0.46
CA HIS A 28 -6.26 5.51 1.51
C HIS A 28 -5.08 4.69 0.98
N ALA A 29 -5.35 3.67 0.16
CA ALA A 29 -4.30 2.88 -0.47
C ALA A 29 -3.41 3.74 -1.39
N LEU A 30 -4.02 4.61 -2.19
CA LEU A 30 -3.29 5.54 -3.06
C LEU A 30 -2.52 6.59 -2.26
N HIS A 31 -3.07 7.06 -1.13
CA HIS A 31 -2.39 7.99 -0.22
C HIS A 31 -1.10 7.38 0.33
N GLU A 32 -1.15 6.14 0.82
CA GLU A 32 0.03 5.45 1.35
C GLU A 32 1.05 5.17 0.23
N LEU A 33 0.61 4.78 -0.96
CA LEU A 33 1.48 4.61 -2.12
C LEU A 33 2.23 5.91 -2.47
N ILE A 34 1.54 7.03 -2.54
CA ILE A 34 2.18 8.33 -2.84
C ILE A 34 3.13 8.75 -1.71
N LYS A 35 2.82 8.45 -0.43
CA LYS A 35 3.74 8.69 0.68
C LYS A 35 5.02 7.87 0.54
N GLU A 36 4.93 6.61 0.15
CA GLU A 36 6.12 5.78 -0.09
C GLU A 36 6.98 6.35 -1.23
N LEU A 37 6.35 6.76 -2.34
CA LEU A 37 7.05 7.43 -3.44
C LEU A 37 7.67 8.77 -3.00
N TYR A 38 7.00 9.52 -2.14
CA TYR A 38 7.55 10.75 -1.56
C TYR A 38 8.80 10.47 -0.72
N LEU A 39 8.77 9.43 0.12
CA LEU A 39 9.92 9.03 0.92
C LEU A 39 11.09 8.60 0.03
N GLU A 40 10.84 7.83 -1.02
CA GLU A 40 11.88 7.39 -1.94
C GLU A 40 12.43 8.54 -2.80
N TYR A 41 11.58 9.25 -3.52
CA TYR A 41 12.04 10.24 -4.48
C TYR A 41 12.33 11.61 -3.88
N SER A 42 11.48 12.13 -3.00
CA SER A 42 11.68 13.46 -2.42
C SER A 42 12.69 13.41 -1.27
N VAL A 43 12.49 12.53 -0.29
CA VAL A 43 13.33 12.52 0.92
C VAL A 43 14.72 11.93 0.64
N ARG A 44 14.82 10.78 -0.04
CA ARG A 44 16.12 10.13 -0.30
C ARG A 44 16.85 10.72 -1.50
N GLN A 45 16.13 11.02 -2.59
CA GLN A 45 16.75 11.49 -3.85
C GLN A 45 16.65 13.00 -4.08
N GLY A 46 15.97 13.75 -3.22
CA GLY A 46 15.85 15.21 -3.32
C GLY A 46 14.95 15.71 -4.46
N LYS A 47 14.11 14.84 -5.05
CA LYS A 47 13.19 15.21 -6.14
C LYS A 47 11.89 15.77 -5.57
N VAL A 48 11.78 17.09 -5.56
CA VAL A 48 10.65 17.79 -4.94
C VAL A 48 9.38 17.76 -5.80
N ALA A 49 9.51 17.84 -7.12
CA ALA A 49 8.38 17.87 -8.04
C ALA A 49 8.10 16.49 -8.65
N LEU A 50 6.82 16.25 -8.96
CA LEU A 50 6.39 15.08 -9.70
C LEU A 50 6.90 15.14 -11.15
N PRO A 51 7.24 13.99 -11.77
CA PRO A 51 7.74 13.99 -13.14
C PRO A 51 6.67 14.38 -14.16
N ASP A 52 6.94 15.40 -14.98
CA ASP A 52 5.98 15.94 -15.97
C ASP A 52 5.53 14.91 -17.04
N HIS A 53 6.33 13.86 -17.27
CA HIS A 53 6.01 12.76 -18.18
C HIS A 53 5.01 11.75 -17.58
N ILE A 54 4.86 11.76 -16.26
CA ILE A 54 3.90 10.91 -15.54
C ILE A 54 2.67 11.72 -15.20
N PHE A 55 2.82 12.93 -14.65
CA PHE A 55 1.73 13.81 -14.24
C PHE A 55 1.81 15.16 -14.96
N TRP A 56 0.70 15.66 -15.48
CA TRP A 56 0.67 16.98 -16.09
C TRP A 56 -0.70 17.65 -16.00
N VAL A 57 -0.72 18.97 -16.13
CA VAL A 57 -1.95 19.76 -16.25
C VAL A 57 -2.37 19.82 -17.72
N GLY A 58 -3.59 19.40 -18.01
CA GLY A 58 -4.20 19.43 -19.33
C GLY A 58 -4.72 20.81 -19.72
N ARG A 59 -5.05 20.96 -21.00
CA ARG A 59 -5.83 22.10 -21.51
C ARG A 59 -7.30 21.95 -21.12
N VAL A 60 -8.03 23.06 -21.11
CA VAL A 60 -9.48 23.03 -20.88
C VAL A 60 -10.13 22.13 -21.93
N GLY A 61 -10.78 21.06 -21.47
CA GLY A 61 -11.45 20.08 -22.33
C GLY A 61 -10.53 19.12 -23.10
N SER A 62 -9.22 19.10 -22.83
CA SER A 62 -8.29 18.23 -23.55
C SER A 62 -7.17 17.68 -22.65
N SER A 63 -6.78 16.44 -22.89
CA SER A 63 -5.64 15.81 -22.21
C SER A 63 -4.27 16.31 -22.69
N GLN A 64 -4.23 17.11 -23.76
CA GLN A 64 -2.99 17.74 -24.21
C GLN A 64 -2.44 18.65 -23.12
N ARG A 65 -1.12 18.61 -22.92
CA ARG A 65 -0.43 19.48 -21.96
C ARG A 65 -0.80 20.95 -22.17
N SER A 66 -1.01 21.65 -21.06
CA SER A 66 -1.22 23.09 -21.05
C SER A 66 -0.06 23.82 -21.70
N ASN A 67 -0.34 25.00 -22.28
CA ASN A 67 0.70 25.89 -22.79
C ASN A 67 1.53 26.52 -21.66
N ARG A 68 0.98 26.53 -20.44
CA ARG A 68 1.70 26.95 -19.24
C ARG A 68 2.41 25.75 -18.63
N ILE A 69 3.61 25.98 -18.11
CA ILE A 69 4.39 24.95 -17.45
C ILE A 69 4.01 24.93 -15.98
N TYR A 70 3.35 23.84 -15.56
CA TYR A 70 2.96 23.62 -14.18
C TYR A 70 3.84 22.53 -13.56
N LYS A 71 4.32 22.79 -12.36
CA LYS A 71 4.97 21.81 -11.49
C LYS A 71 3.99 21.36 -10.43
N LEU A 72 3.77 20.05 -10.40
CA LEU A 72 2.98 19.36 -9.38
C LEU A 72 3.94 18.81 -8.33
N PHE A 73 3.48 18.75 -7.08
CA PHE A 73 4.28 18.32 -5.94
C PHE A 73 3.60 17.17 -5.21
N PHE A 74 4.39 16.34 -4.54
CA PHE A 74 3.88 15.20 -3.77
C PHE A 74 2.89 15.64 -2.71
N GLU A 75 3.18 16.72 -1.99
CA GLU A 75 2.34 17.25 -0.91
C GLU A 75 0.92 17.58 -1.40
N GLY A 76 0.79 18.03 -2.65
CA GLY A 76 -0.50 18.30 -3.27
C GLY A 76 -1.33 17.03 -3.50
N LEU A 77 -0.69 15.94 -3.94
CA LEU A 77 -1.37 14.65 -4.12
C LEU A 77 -1.66 13.96 -2.78
N ILE A 78 -0.71 13.98 -1.84
CA ILE A 78 -0.88 13.42 -0.50
C ILE A 78 -2.11 14.04 0.16
N LYS A 79 -2.19 15.37 0.15
CA LYS A 79 -3.34 16.10 0.69
C LYS A 79 -4.64 15.75 -0.03
N TYR A 80 -4.62 15.69 -1.38
CA TYR A 80 -5.82 15.33 -2.14
C TYR A 80 -6.38 13.96 -1.74
N PHE A 81 -5.52 12.94 -1.63
CA PHE A 81 -5.98 11.63 -1.21
C PHE A 81 -6.39 11.60 0.27
N ASP A 82 -5.72 12.34 1.15
CA ASP A 82 -6.08 12.49 2.56
C ASP A 82 -7.50 13.07 2.72
N ASP A 83 -7.80 14.16 1.98
CA ASP A 83 -9.11 14.83 1.99
C ASP A 83 -10.24 13.93 1.42
N LEU A 84 -9.89 12.92 0.61
CA LEU A 84 -10.83 11.88 0.15
C LEU A 84 -11.02 10.76 1.18
N CYS A 85 -9.99 10.45 1.97
CA CYS A 85 -10.04 9.45 3.04
C CYS A 85 -10.85 9.93 4.24
N ASP A 86 -10.62 11.17 4.68
CA ASP A 86 -11.32 11.76 5.83
C ASP A 86 -12.01 13.08 5.40
N PRO A 87 -13.21 12.97 4.79
CA PRO A 87 -13.86 14.12 4.17
C PRO A 87 -14.34 15.14 5.21
N LEU A 88 -13.55 16.20 5.42
CA LEU A 88 -13.96 17.31 6.28
C LEU A 88 -15.01 18.20 5.59
N PRO A 89 -16.07 18.63 6.30
CA PRO A 89 -17.08 19.52 5.75
C PRO A 89 -16.51 20.92 5.47
N GLY A 90 -16.67 21.39 4.23
CA GLY A 90 -16.27 22.73 3.80
C GLY A 90 -14.87 22.85 3.19
N ILE A 91 -14.13 21.75 3.04
CA ILE A 91 -12.87 21.73 2.29
C ILE A 91 -13.16 21.46 0.81
N ASP A 92 -12.57 22.28 -0.07
CA ASP A 92 -12.64 22.10 -1.52
C ASP A 92 -11.72 20.95 -1.94
N LYS A 93 -12.29 19.77 -2.13
CA LYS A 93 -11.58 18.51 -2.44
C LYS A 93 -11.12 18.43 -3.89
N ASP A 94 -11.50 19.42 -4.70
CA ASP A 94 -11.32 19.37 -6.13
C ASP A 94 -10.07 20.11 -6.58
N LEU A 95 -9.22 20.61 -5.67
CA LEU A 95 -8.06 21.43 -6.01
C LEU A 95 -6.74 20.86 -5.49
N VAL A 96 -5.73 20.85 -6.36
CA VAL A 96 -4.35 20.52 -6.02
C VAL A 96 -3.47 21.75 -6.24
N ARG A 97 -2.70 22.11 -5.21
CA ARG A 97 -1.76 23.23 -5.28
C ARG A 97 -0.57 22.89 -6.17
N SER A 98 -0.26 23.79 -7.09
CA SER A 98 0.83 23.67 -8.06
C SER A 98 1.64 24.96 -8.15
N TYR A 99 2.78 24.91 -8.84
CA TYR A 99 3.56 26.10 -9.22
C TYR A 99 3.53 26.28 -10.74
N CYS A 100 3.08 27.44 -11.20
CA CYS A 100 3.13 27.82 -12.61
C CYS A 100 4.45 28.55 -12.87
N GLU A 101 5.38 27.94 -13.59
CA GLU A 101 6.66 28.57 -13.95
C GLU A 101 6.43 29.80 -14.84
N SER A 102 5.47 29.72 -15.77
CA SER A 102 5.14 30.81 -16.70
C SER A 102 4.70 32.09 -15.98
N ASP A 103 4.01 31.94 -14.86
CA ASP A 103 3.49 33.07 -14.07
C ASP A 103 4.32 33.31 -12.79
N SER A 104 5.37 32.52 -12.56
CA SER A 104 6.17 32.50 -11.32
C SER A 104 5.33 32.52 -10.04
N SER A 105 4.20 31.81 -10.02
CA SER A 105 3.22 31.90 -8.93
C SER A 105 2.56 30.56 -8.62
N THR A 106 2.13 30.38 -7.36
CA THR A 106 1.36 29.19 -6.97
C THR A 106 -0.07 29.29 -7.48
N LYS A 107 -0.60 28.20 -8.04
CA LYS A 107 -1.96 28.09 -8.56
C LYS A 107 -2.62 26.81 -8.03
N ASP A 108 -3.86 26.93 -7.63
CA ASP A 108 -4.70 25.77 -7.30
C ASP A 108 -5.39 25.29 -8.58
N ILE A 109 -5.17 24.02 -8.91
CA ILE A 109 -5.61 23.41 -10.17
C ILE A 109 -6.69 22.38 -9.89
N PRO A 110 -7.83 22.44 -10.60
CA PRO A 110 -8.84 21.40 -10.53
C PRO A 110 -8.27 20.00 -10.81
N VAL A 111 -8.57 19.03 -9.96
CA VAL A 111 -8.13 17.63 -10.08
C VAL A 111 -8.55 17.01 -11.41
N GLY A 112 -9.70 17.43 -11.96
CA GLY A 112 -10.18 17.00 -13.28
C GLY A 112 -9.36 17.53 -14.47
N LEU A 113 -8.46 18.49 -14.24
CA LEU A 113 -7.49 18.99 -15.22
C LEU A 113 -6.10 18.38 -15.02
N ILE A 114 -5.90 17.55 -14.00
CA ILE A 114 -4.65 16.82 -13.77
C ILE A 114 -4.79 15.45 -14.42
N TYR A 115 -3.89 15.20 -15.37
CA TYR A 115 -3.81 13.96 -16.12
C TYR A 115 -2.54 13.22 -15.73
N LEU A 116 -2.60 11.90 -15.86
CA LEU A 116 -1.45 11.04 -15.69
C LEU A 116 -1.41 9.90 -16.71
N SER A 117 -0.22 9.36 -16.92
CA SER A 117 -0.03 8.09 -17.60
C SER A 117 0.01 6.97 -16.56
N ARG A 118 -0.99 6.07 -16.64
CA ARG A 118 -1.16 4.93 -15.75
C ARG A 118 0.03 3.95 -15.85
N VAL A 119 0.48 3.65 -17.07
CA VAL A 119 1.63 2.76 -17.30
C VAL A 119 2.92 3.39 -16.79
N ALA A 120 3.19 4.66 -17.13
CA ALA A 120 4.39 5.34 -16.66
C ALA A 120 4.40 5.51 -15.13
N LEU A 121 3.22 5.66 -14.51
CA LEU A 121 3.09 5.64 -13.05
C LEU A 121 3.47 4.25 -12.49
N GLY A 122 2.96 3.18 -13.10
CA GLY A 122 3.31 1.81 -12.70
C GLY A 122 4.81 1.51 -12.80
N GLU A 123 5.44 1.91 -13.90
CA GLU A 123 6.89 1.78 -14.10
C GLU A 123 7.67 2.59 -13.06
N TRP A 124 7.25 3.83 -12.79
CA TRP A 124 7.90 4.69 -11.80
C TRP A 124 7.77 4.19 -10.36
N ILE A 125 6.69 3.47 -10.05
CA ILE A 125 6.51 2.77 -8.78
C ILE A 125 7.48 1.58 -8.68
N LEU A 126 7.61 0.79 -9.75
CA LEU A 126 8.59 -0.32 -9.80
C LEU A 126 10.02 0.17 -9.63
N ASP A 127 10.39 1.27 -10.27
CA ASP A 127 11.72 1.89 -10.15
C ASP A 127 12.04 2.32 -8.70
N ALA A 128 11.01 2.58 -7.89
CA ALA A 128 11.14 2.87 -6.47
C ALA A 128 11.31 1.61 -5.60
N GLY A 129 11.24 0.40 -6.19
CA GLY A 129 11.26 -0.87 -5.49
C GLY A 129 9.93 -1.19 -4.78
N ILE A 130 8.83 -0.54 -5.19
CA ILE A 130 7.49 -0.73 -4.65
C ILE A 130 6.68 -1.55 -5.65
N GLU A 131 5.77 -2.40 -5.16
CA GLU A 131 4.87 -3.17 -6.02
C GLU A 131 3.71 -2.27 -6.51
N PRO A 132 3.56 -2.02 -7.82
CA PRO A 132 2.46 -1.22 -8.33
C PRO A 132 1.15 -2.01 -8.28
N PRO A 133 0.00 -1.33 -8.19
CA PRO A 133 -1.29 -1.97 -8.37
C PRO A 133 -1.36 -2.70 -9.73
N ASP A 134 -1.79 -3.95 -9.72
CA ASP A 134 -1.73 -4.87 -10.88
C ASP A 134 -2.29 -4.26 -12.16
N TYR A 135 -3.35 -3.45 -12.05
CA TYR A 135 -4.02 -2.88 -13.21
C TYR A 135 -3.22 -1.78 -13.90
N MET A 136 -2.20 -1.21 -13.24
CA MET A 136 -1.42 -0.09 -13.79
C MET A 136 -0.53 -0.50 -14.95
N LEU A 137 -0.02 -1.74 -14.94
CA LEU A 137 0.91 -2.25 -15.96
C LEU A 137 0.22 -2.98 -17.12
N ILE A 138 -1.11 -3.13 -17.08
CA ILE A 138 -1.85 -3.91 -18.08
C ILE A 138 -2.27 -3.02 -19.24
N GLY A 139 -1.61 -3.20 -20.39
CA GLY A 139 -2.01 -2.59 -21.67
C GLY A 139 -3.30 -3.19 -22.23
N ASN A 140 -4.11 -2.40 -22.94
CA ASN A 140 -5.42 -2.84 -23.43
C ASN A 140 -5.40 -3.91 -24.54
N ALA A 141 -4.23 -4.30 -25.06
CA ALA A 141 -4.14 -5.48 -25.95
C ALA A 141 -4.61 -6.76 -25.22
N ASP A 142 -4.53 -6.78 -23.89
CA ASP A 142 -4.98 -7.89 -23.04
C ASP A 142 -6.40 -7.69 -22.50
N LYS A 143 -7.07 -6.56 -22.77
CA LYS A 143 -8.48 -6.36 -22.36
C LYS A 143 -9.46 -7.21 -23.20
N GLY A 144 -9.01 -7.79 -24.31
CA GLY A 144 -9.76 -8.78 -25.10
C GLY A 144 -9.48 -10.24 -24.71
N ALA A 145 -8.49 -10.49 -23.84
CA ALA A 145 -8.05 -11.82 -23.45
C ALA A 145 -7.77 -11.86 -21.93
N LYS A 146 -8.82 -11.75 -21.10
CA LYS A 146 -8.71 -12.11 -19.69
C LYS A 146 -9.61 -13.28 -19.32
N GLY A 147 -9.31 -14.41 -19.98
CA GLY A 147 -9.24 -15.70 -19.32
C GLY A 147 -7.80 -16.18 -19.44
N SER A 148 -7.18 -16.53 -18.31
CA SER A 148 -5.76 -16.96 -18.11
C SER A 148 -4.71 -15.92 -18.54
N GLU A 149 -3.67 -15.56 -17.79
CA GLU A 149 -2.87 -16.18 -16.72
C GLU A 149 -1.98 -15.07 -16.15
N GLY A 150 -1.59 -15.13 -14.87
CA GLY A 150 -0.59 -14.19 -14.31
C GLY A 150 -1.04 -13.37 -13.10
N GLY A 151 -1.76 -14.02 -12.20
CA GLY A 151 -1.99 -13.58 -10.84
C GLY A 151 -2.72 -14.74 -10.21
N GLU A 152 -2.02 -15.61 -9.50
CA GLU A 152 -2.67 -16.68 -8.76
C GLU A 152 -3.64 -16.01 -7.79
N LYS A 153 -4.92 -15.89 -8.19
CA LYS A 153 -6.00 -15.57 -7.27
C LYS A 153 -5.83 -16.55 -6.12
N PHE A 154 -5.49 -16.04 -4.94
CA PHE A 154 -5.32 -16.85 -3.75
C PHE A 154 -6.50 -17.82 -3.67
N GLN A 155 -6.21 -19.12 -3.72
CA GLN A 155 -7.28 -20.11 -3.65
C GLN A 155 -8.00 -19.89 -2.31
N ALA A 156 -9.29 -20.22 -2.19
CA ALA A 156 -10.04 -19.98 -0.95
C ALA A 156 -9.35 -20.52 0.33
N LYS A 157 -8.55 -21.58 0.19
CA LYS A 157 -7.68 -22.13 1.24
C LYS A 157 -6.53 -21.21 1.66
N GLU A 158 -5.96 -20.48 0.71
CA GLU A 158 -4.90 -19.50 0.94
C GLU A 158 -5.44 -18.23 1.56
N LEU A 159 -6.57 -17.70 1.07
CA LEU A 159 -7.27 -16.60 1.74
C LEU A 159 -7.66 -16.95 3.19
N GLY A 160 -8.14 -18.17 3.42
CA GLY A 160 -8.40 -18.68 4.76
C GLY A 160 -7.14 -18.74 5.63
N SER A 161 -6.00 -19.15 5.05
CA SER A 161 -4.72 -19.19 5.75
C SER A 161 -4.21 -17.78 6.07
N ILE A 162 -4.34 -16.83 5.14
CA ILE A 162 -3.95 -15.42 5.34
C ILE A 162 -4.80 -14.78 6.43
N SER A 163 -6.13 -14.93 6.36
CA SER A 163 -7.03 -14.41 7.39
C SER A 163 -6.69 -14.96 8.77
N LEU A 164 -6.38 -16.25 8.86
CA LEU A 164 -5.99 -16.89 10.12
C LEU A 164 -4.63 -16.39 10.63
N ILE A 165 -3.67 -16.14 9.73
CA ILE A 165 -2.38 -15.51 10.09
C ILE A 165 -2.60 -14.09 10.62
N VAL A 166 -3.35 -13.25 9.89
CA VAL A 166 -3.56 -11.84 10.25
C VAL A 166 -4.29 -11.73 11.59
N ASN A 167 -5.40 -12.46 11.76
CA ASN A 167 -6.15 -12.45 13.01
C ASN A 167 -5.32 -13.01 14.18
N GLY A 168 -4.54 -14.07 13.94
CA GLY A 168 -3.65 -14.63 14.95
C GLY A 168 -2.53 -13.66 15.35
N LEU A 169 -1.93 -12.91 14.41
CA LEU A 169 -0.94 -11.89 14.72
C LEU A 169 -1.54 -10.72 15.54
N ILE A 170 -2.74 -10.27 15.19
CA ILE A 170 -3.46 -9.23 15.95
C ILE A 170 -3.73 -9.70 17.38
N ASN A 171 -4.22 -10.93 17.54
CA ASN A 171 -4.51 -11.49 18.87
C ASN A 171 -3.23 -11.74 19.67
N LEU A 172 -2.12 -12.11 19.03
CA LEU A 172 -0.81 -12.19 19.66
C LEU A 172 -0.36 -10.85 20.24
N ILE A 173 -0.52 -9.76 19.48
CA ILE A 173 -0.19 -8.41 19.97
C ILE A 173 -1.03 -8.07 21.21
N LYS A 174 -2.33 -8.35 21.17
CA LYS A 174 -3.24 -8.13 22.31
C LYS A 174 -2.83 -8.94 23.54
N GLU A 175 -2.53 -10.22 23.39
CA GLU A 175 -2.14 -11.08 24.51
C GLU A 175 -0.76 -10.72 25.08
N VAL A 176 0.17 -10.27 24.23
CA VAL A 176 1.46 -9.74 24.69
C VAL A 176 1.26 -8.45 25.47
N ASP A 177 0.44 -7.51 24.97
CA ASP A 177 0.12 -6.28 25.70
C ASP A 177 -0.52 -6.60 27.05
N LYS A 178 -1.57 -7.44 27.04
CA LYS A 178 -2.27 -7.94 28.22
C LYS A 178 -1.32 -8.53 29.26
N ALA A 179 -0.38 -9.37 28.83
CA ALA A 179 0.60 -9.96 29.74
C ALA A 179 1.47 -8.89 30.44
N HIS A 180 1.74 -7.74 29.80
CA HIS A 180 2.53 -6.65 30.38
C HIS A 180 1.70 -5.68 31.23
N THR A 181 0.44 -5.44 30.87
CA THR A 181 -0.41 -4.40 31.47
C THR A 181 -1.34 -4.92 32.55
N GLU A 182 -1.83 -6.15 32.44
CA GLU A 182 -2.78 -6.71 33.39
C GLU A 182 -2.09 -7.42 34.57
N GLN A 183 -2.69 -7.29 35.75
CA GLN A 183 -2.23 -7.95 36.96
C GLN A 183 -2.79 -9.39 37.00
N PRO A 184 -1.97 -10.43 37.18
CA PRO A 184 -2.45 -11.81 37.17
C PRO A 184 -3.44 -12.07 38.31
N LEU A 185 -4.58 -12.70 37.98
CA LEU A 185 -5.61 -13.05 38.96
C LEU A 185 -5.28 -14.33 39.75
N ASP A 186 -4.45 -15.22 39.18
CA ASP A 186 -3.98 -16.45 39.81
C ASP A 186 -2.55 -16.83 39.36
N ASP A 187 -1.96 -17.83 40.03
CA ASP A 187 -0.59 -18.33 39.75
C ASP A 187 -0.46 -18.93 38.34
N ALA A 188 -1.53 -19.53 37.81
CA ALA A 188 -1.54 -20.07 36.45
C ALA A 188 -1.46 -18.96 35.40
N SER A 189 -2.24 -17.89 35.58
CA SER A 189 -2.25 -16.69 34.75
C SER A 189 -0.92 -15.94 34.84
N GLY A 190 -0.32 -15.90 36.03
CA GLY A 190 1.02 -15.33 36.24
C GLY A 190 2.09 -16.08 35.44
N LYS A 191 2.12 -17.41 35.56
CA LYS A 191 3.04 -18.27 34.79
C LYS A 191 2.84 -18.15 33.28
N ARG A 192 1.59 -18.03 32.83
CA ARG A 192 1.27 -17.81 31.41
C ARG A 192 1.79 -16.45 30.94
N ALA A 193 1.49 -15.37 31.65
CA ALA A 193 1.96 -14.02 31.31
C ALA A 193 3.49 -13.95 31.24
N ASP A 194 4.21 -14.56 32.20
CA ASP A 194 5.67 -14.63 32.19
C ASP A 194 6.22 -15.44 31.01
N THR A 195 5.53 -16.52 30.64
CA THR A 195 5.90 -17.34 29.48
C THR A 195 5.70 -16.57 28.18
N ILE A 196 4.60 -15.83 28.04
CA ILE A 196 4.33 -14.95 26.89
C ILE A 196 5.43 -13.89 26.78
N LYS A 197 5.74 -13.17 27.87
CA LYS A 197 6.83 -12.17 27.91
C LYS A 197 8.17 -12.75 27.46
N ARG A 198 8.52 -13.92 27.98
CA ARG A 198 9.78 -14.60 27.65
C ARG A 198 9.84 -15.02 26.19
N ARG A 199 8.77 -15.60 25.64
CA ARG A 199 8.70 -16.02 24.23
C ARG A 199 8.68 -14.80 23.29
N ALA A 200 8.00 -13.72 23.66
CA ALA A 200 8.01 -12.45 22.93
C ALA A 200 9.40 -11.81 22.89
N LEU A 201 10.14 -11.82 24.00
CA LEU A 201 11.54 -11.38 24.03
C LEU A 201 12.42 -12.22 23.08
N GLY A 202 12.15 -13.52 23.00
CA GLY A 202 12.83 -14.45 22.09
C GLY A 202 12.70 -14.09 20.60
N LEU A 203 11.66 -13.34 20.21
CA LEU A 203 11.50 -12.85 18.83
C LEU A 203 12.60 -11.86 18.42
N ARG A 204 13.26 -11.19 19.38
CA ARG A 204 14.38 -10.27 19.13
C ARG A 204 15.74 -10.97 19.01
N SER A 205 15.75 -12.29 18.92
CA SER A 205 17.00 -13.07 18.90
C SER A 205 17.85 -12.75 17.65
N VAL A 206 19.09 -12.31 17.88
CA VAL A 206 20.09 -12.02 16.84
C VAL A 206 20.90 -13.28 16.43
N ARG A 207 20.48 -14.47 16.85
CA ARG A 207 21.19 -15.73 16.55
C ARG A 207 21.11 -16.05 15.06
N LYS A 208 22.24 -16.47 14.49
CA LYS A 208 22.37 -16.83 13.06
C LYS A 208 21.41 -17.93 12.59
N ASN A 209 20.99 -18.82 13.48
CA ASN A 209 20.06 -19.94 13.19
C ASN A 209 18.65 -19.70 13.75
N PHE A 210 18.26 -18.45 13.98
CA PHE A 210 16.92 -18.13 14.48
C PHE A 210 15.87 -18.37 13.38
N ASP A 211 14.83 -19.15 13.70
CA ASP A 211 13.69 -19.39 12.82
C ASP A 211 12.49 -18.56 13.31
N PRO A 212 12.16 -17.44 12.64
CA PRO A 212 11.08 -16.57 13.08
C PRO A 212 9.72 -17.26 13.04
N CYS A 213 9.48 -18.18 12.10
CA CYS A 213 8.20 -18.89 12.00
C CYS A 213 7.97 -19.79 13.22
N LEU A 214 9.01 -20.51 13.67
CA LEU A 214 8.92 -21.34 14.87
C LEU A 214 8.77 -20.51 16.14
N ALA A 215 9.46 -19.37 16.21
CA ALA A 215 9.34 -18.48 17.35
C ALA A 215 7.94 -17.85 17.47
N ILE A 216 7.35 -17.45 16.35
CA ILE A 216 5.96 -16.95 16.28
C ILE A 216 4.97 -18.04 16.73
N LEU A 217 5.13 -19.28 16.24
CA LEU A 217 4.26 -20.39 16.64
C LEU A 217 4.40 -20.75 18.11
N SER A 218 5.63 -20.73 18.63
CA SER A 218 5.86 -20.93 20.06
C SER A 218 5.19 -19.81 20.87
N LEU A 219 5.26 -18.56 20.44
CA LEU A 219 4.55 -17.49 21.12
C LEU A 219 3.02 -17.70 21.08
N ALA A 220 2.48 -18.07 19.92
CA ALA A 220 1.04 -18.33 19.73
C ALA A 220 0.53 -19.45 20.64
N GLU A 221 1.29 -20.53 20.79
CA GLU A 221 0.96 -21.62 21.71
C GLU A 221 0.89 -21.15 23.17
N ALA A 222 1.85 -20.33 23.62
CA ALA A 222 1.82 -19.81 25.00
C ALA A 222 0.71 -18.78 25.23
N ALA A 223 0.35 -18.03 24.19
CA ALA A 223 -0.74 -17.07 24.21
C ALA A 223 -2.12 -17.74 23.98
N GLU A 224 -2.15 -19.05 23.70
CA GLU A 224 -3.36 -19.79 23.28
C GLU A 224 -4.09 -19.13 22.09
N VAL A 225 -3.32 -18.51 21.20
CA VAL A 225 -3.84 -17.83 20.02
C VAL A 225 -3.87 -18.79 18.84
N GLU A 226 -5.02 -18.84 18.17
CA GLU A 226 -5.18 -19.64 16.96
C GLU A 226 -4.29 -19.10 15.82
N MET A 227 -3.41 -19.96 15.32
CA MET A 227 -2.46 -19.69 14.23
C MET A 227 -2.31 -20.94 13.35
N PRO A 228 -1.82 -20.82 12.10
CA PRO A 228 -1.62 -22.00 11.27
C PRO A 228 -0.57 -22.91 11.91
N LYS A 229 -0.95 -24.15 12.23
CA LYS A 229 -0.07 -25.09 12.97
C LYS A 229 1.25 -25.43 12.27
N SER A 230 1.35 -25.12 10.98
CA SER A 230 2.51 -25.44 10.14
C SER A 230 3.42 -24.23 9.96
N HIS A 231 4.66 -24.35 10.45
CA HIS A 231 5.72 -23.37 10.17
C HIS A 231 6.00 -23.22 8.67
N LYS A 232 5.72 -24.26 7.86
CA LYS A 232 5.87 -24.19 6.39
C LYS A 232 4.84 -23.25 5.77
N THR A 233 3.61 -23.21 6.32
CA THR A 233 2.55 -22.31 5.85
C THR A 233 2.92 -20.86 6.17
N LEU A 234 3.33 -20.58 7.41
CA LEU A 234 3.85 -19.25 7.77
C LEU A 234 5.04 -18.85 6.89
N ARG A 235 5.98 -19.77 6.66
CA ARG A 235 7.15 -19.52 5.80
C ARG A 235 6.76 -19.23 4.35
N LYS A 236 5.75 -19.91 3.80
CA LYS A 236 5.22 -19.65 2.45
C LYS A 236 4.76 -18.20 2.30
N PHE A 237 4.06 -17.68 3.30
CA PHE A 237 3.52 -16.30 3.24
C PHE A 237 4.52 -15.24 3.70
N MET A 238 5.54 -15.59 4.49
CA MET A 238 6.59 -14.66 4.92
C MET A 238 7.72 -14.49 3.89
N LYS A 239 8.04 -15.54 3.15
CA LYS A 239 8.93 -15.44 1.99
C LYS A 239 8.03 -15.16 0.79
N GLY A 240 7.82 -13.90 0.44
CA GLY A 240 7.14 -13.56 -0.82
C GLY A 240 7.69 -14.43 -1.96
N HIS A 241 6.82 -14.88 -2.86
CA HIS A 241 7.20 -15.67 -4.03
C HIS A 241 8.03 -14.79 -5.00
N PHE A 242 9.29 -14.55 -4.65
CA PHE A 242 10.35 -14.18 -5.59
C PHE A 242 11.37 -15.32 -5.61
N GLN A 243 10.96 -16.44 -6.17
CA GLN A 243 11.90 -17.32 -6.85
C GLN A 243 11.58 -17.18 -8.33
N GLY A 244 12.43 -16.41 -9.02
CA GLY A 244 12.50 -16.47 -10.46
C GLY A 244 12.79 -17.91 -10.86
N ASP A 245 12.02 -18.40 -11.82
CA ASP A 245 12.39 -19.57 -12.58
C ASP A 245 13.69 -19.24 -13.32
N GLU A 246 14.80 -19.75 -12.80
CA GLU A 246 15.93 -20.11 -13.64
C GLU A 246 15.50 -21.33 -14.48
N GLY A 247 15.28 -21.08 -15.76
CA GLY A 247 15.09 -22.07 -16.81
C GLY A 247 15.49 -21.49 -18.15
#